data_AF-A0A933CDC9-F1
#
_entry.id   AF-A0A933CDC9-F1
#
_cell.length_a   1.000
_cell.length_b   1.000
_cell.length_c   1.000
_cell.angle_alpha   90.00
_cell.angle_beta   90.00
_cell.angle_gamma   90.00
#
_symmetry.space_group_name_H-M   'P 1'
#
loop_
_entity.id
_entity.type
_entity.pdbx_description
1 polymer ?
#
loop_
_entity_poly.entity_id
_entity_poly.type
_entity_poly.pdbx_seq_one_letter_code
_entity_poly.pdbx_strand_id
1 'polypeptide(L)'
;MASSEKDRRYLMLAVRIVGEFGAIIAVPAVLLALTGMRLDALYGTRPRFLIAGFVLAAVLSAVAIYRKAKRFGKEYQEIEGPQKPV
;
A
#
# COMPACT_ATOMS: atom_id res chain seq x y z
N MET A 1 10.58 10.73 29.92
CA MET A 1 10.74 11.12 28.51
C MET A 1 9.49 11.85 28.09
N ALA A 2 9.52 13.19 28.03
CA ALA A 2 8.39 13.96 27.50
C ALA A 2 8.32 13.71 25.99
N SER A 3 7.49 12.76 25.56
CA SER A 3 7.14 12.60 24.15
C SER A 3 6.49 13.92 23.73
N SER A 4 7.16 14.67 22.85
CA SER A 4 6.57 15.86 22.26
C SER A 4 5.27 15.43 21.58
N GLU A 5 4.19 16.22 21.67
CA GLU A 5 2.93 15.91 20.98
C GLU A 5 3.15 15.64 19.47
N LYS A 6 4.19 16.26 18.88
CA LYS A 6 4.62 16.02 17.51
C LYS A 6 5.13 14.59 17.29
N ASP A 7 5.97 14.06 18.19
CA ASP A 7 6.50 12.70 18.08
C ASP A 7 5.38 11.66 18.10
N ARG A 8 4.39 11.88 18.98
CA ARG A 8 3.21 11.01 19.07
C ARG A 8 2.39 11.04 17.77
N ARG A 9 2.22 12.21 17.17
CA ARG A 9 1.54 12.37 15.87
C ARG A 9 2.31 11.71 14.73
N TYR A 10 3.64 11.85 14.70
CA TYR A 10 4.49 11.17 13.72
C TYR A 10 4.40 9.65 13.83
N LEU A 11 4.47 9.09 15.03
CA LEU A 11 4.34 7.65 15.24
C LEU A 11 2.97 7.13 14.81
N MET A 12 1.89 7.83 15.16
CA MET A 12 0.54 7.48 14.70
C MET A 12 0.42 7.53 13.17
N LEU A 13 0.99 8.56 12.54
CA LEU A 13 1.01 8.67 11.08
C LEU A 13 1.80 7.52 10.45
N ALA A 14 2.97 7.19 10.98
CA ALA A 14 3.81 6.10 10.48
C ALA A 14 3.10 4.74 10.56
N VAL A 15 2.48 4.42 11.71
CA VAL A 15 1.71 3.18 11.88
C VAL A 15 0.55 3.12 10.88
N ARG A 16 -0.15 4.24 10.68
CA ARG A 16 -1.25 4.33 9.72
C ARG A 16 -0.78 4.13 8.28
N ILE A 17 0.34 4.73 7.91
CA ILE A 17 0.98 4.57 6.59
C ILE A 17 1.29 3.09 6.34
N VAL A 18 1.96 2.43 7.29
CA VAL A 18 2.33 1.01 7.20
C VAL A 18 1.08 0.14 7.05
N GLY A 19 0.06 0.36 7.89
CA GLY A 19 -1.18 -0.39 7.83
C GLY A 19 -1.95 -0.19 6.52
N GLU A 20 -2.09 1.05 6.07
CA GLU A 20 -2.83 1.36 4.84
C GLU A 20 -2.10 0.86 3.58
N PHE A 21 -0.79 1.05 3.47
CA PHE A 21 -0.04 0.52 2.32
C PHE A 21 0.07 -0.99 2.34
N GLY A 22 0.27 -1.59 3.52
CA GLY A 22 0.26 -3.04 3.68
C GLY A 22 -1.06 -3.64 3.20
N ALA A 23 -2.20 -3.07 3.60
CA ALA A 23 -3.51 -3.51 3.13
C ALA A 23 -3.68 -3.34 1.62
N ILE A 24 -3.25 -2.20 1.06
CA ILE A 24 -3.34 -1.93 -0.38
C ILE A 24 -2.57 -2.95 -1.22
N ILE A 25 -1.45 -3.48 -0.71
CA ILE A 25 -0.66 -4.48 -1.41
C ILE A 25 -1.22 -5.88 -1.19
N ALA A 26 -1.46 -6.24 0.08
CA ALA A 26 -1.83 -7.59 0.47
C ALA A 26 -3.20 -8.02 -0.07
N VAL A 27 -4.19 -7.14 0.00
CA VAL A 27 -5.58 -7.45 -0.41
C VAL A 27 -5.66 -7.85 -1.89
N PRO A 28 -5.24 -7.02 -2.86
CA PRO A 28 -5.32 -7.41 -4.27
C PRO A 28 -4.40 -8.58 -4.60
N ALA A 29 -3.22 -8.69 -3.99
CA ALA A 29 -2.32 -9.82 -4.23
C ALA A 29 -2.96 -11.15 -3.83
N VAL A 30 -3.51 -11.24 -2.61
CA VAL A 30 -4.16 -12.46 -2.12
C VAL A 30 -5.41 -12.78 -2.93
N LEU A 31 -6.29 -11.80 -3.16
CA LEU A 31 -7.54 -12.03 -3.91
C LEU A 31 -7.26 -12.50 -5.34
N LEU A 32 -6.39 -11.80 -6.07
CA LEU A 32 -6.08 -12.15 -7.46
C LEU A 32 -5.27 -13.44 -7.57
N ALA A 33 -4.38 -13.74 -6.61
CA ALA A 33 -3.69 -15.02 -6.57
C ALA A 33 -4.65 -16.20 -6.34
N LEU A 34 -5.59 -16.05 -5.40
CA LEU A 34 -6.62 -17.08 -5.15
C LEU A 34 -7.52 -17.28 -6.37
N THR A 35 -7.98 -16.19 -6.99
CA THR A 35 -8.78 -16.27 -8.23
C THR A 35 -7.97 -16.89 -9.37
N GLY A 36 -6.71 -16.48 -9.55
CA GLY A 36 -5.81 -17.01 -10.57
C GLY A 36 -5.56 -18.51 -10.40
N MET A 37 -5.26 -18.96 -9.17
CA MET A 37 -5.11 -20.38 -8.84
C MET A 37 -6.37 -21.18 -9.17
N ARG A 38 -7.55 -20.65 -8.81
CA ARG A 38 -8.81 -21.34 -9.08
C ARG A 38 -9.07 -21.46 -10.58
N LEU A 39 -8.77 -20.41 -11.36
CA LEU A 39 -8.90 -20.45 -12.82
C LEU A 39 -7.90 -21.42 -13.43
N ASP A 40 -6.65 -21.41 -12.99
CA ASP A 40 -5.64 -22.35 -13.46
C ASP A 40 -6.07 -23.81 -13.20
N ALA A 41 -6.64 -24.09 -12.03
CA ALA A 41 -7.17 -25.42 -11.69
C ALA A 41 -8.39 -25.81 -12.53
N LEU A 42 -9.30 -24.87 -12.81
CA LEU A 42 -10.51 -25.11 -13.61
C LEU A 42 -10.21 -25.39 -15.08
N TYR A 43 -9.24 -24.67 -15.67
CA TYR A 43 -8.89 -24.81 -17.08
C TYR A 43 -7.73 -25.78 -17.33
N GLY A 44 -7.17 -26.39 -16.27
CA GLY A 44 -6.01 -27.28 -16.37
C GLY A 44 -4.77 -26.58 -16.92
N THR A 45 -4.68 -25.25 -16.78
CA THR A 45 -3.55 -24.48 -17.30
C THR A 45 -2.38 -24.54 -16.33
N ARG A 46 -1.16 -24.50 -16.89
CA ARG A 46 0.05 -24.10 -16.14
C ARG A 46 -0.21 -22.74 -15.45
N PRO A 47 0.50 -22.37 -14.36
CA PRO A 47 0.16 -21.24 -13.47
C PRO A 47 0.26 -19.85 -14.13
N ARG A 48 -0.49 -19.63 -15.21
CA ARG A 48 -0.46 -18.45 -16.06
C ARG A 48 -1.46 -17.42 -15.52
N PHE A 49 -2.64 -17.87 -15.10
CA PHE A 49 -3.63 -16.99 -14.48
C PHE A 49 -3.16 -16.50 -13.10
N LEU A 50 -2.44 -17.33 -12.33
CA LEU A 50 -1.75 -16.93 -11.11
C LEU A 50 -0.76 -15.80 -11.38
N ILE A 51 0.16 -16.00 -12.35
CA ILE A 51 1.19 -15.00 -12.68
C ILE A 51 0.53 -13.70 -13.15
N ALA A 52 -0.46 -13.80 -14.05
CA ALA A 52 -1.21 -12.63 -14.52
C ALA A 52 -1.93 -11.91 -13.37
N GLY A 53 -2.50 -12.67 -12.42
CA GLY A 53 -3.12 -12.14 -11.21
C GLY A 53 -2.15 -11.36 -10.34
N PHE A 54 -0.93 -11.86 -10.13
CA PHE A 54 0.12 -11.14 -9.38
C PHE A 54 0.57 -9.87 -10.10
N VAL A 55 0.76 -9.92 -11.42
CA VAL A 55 1.12 -8.73 -12.22
C VAL A 55 0.01 -7.68 -12.12
N LEU A 56 -1.25 -8.08 -12.27
CA LEU A 56 -2.39 -7.18 -12.13
C LEU A 56 -2.47 -6.60 -10.71
N ALA A 57 -2.26 -7.42 -9.68
CA ALA A 57 -2.22 -6.97 -8.29
C ALA A 57 -1.12 -5.93 -8.06
N ALA A 58 0.08 -6.16 -8.60
CA ALA A 58 1.20 -5.24 -8.50
C ALA A 58 0.88 -3.89 -9.17
N VAL A 59 0.28 -3.90 -10.36
CA VAL A 59 -0.12 -2.67 -11.07
C VAL A 59 -1.19 -1.90 -10.28
N LEU A 60 -2.25 -2.59 -9.81
CA LEU A 60 -3.31 -1.97 -9.02
C LEU A 60 -2.75 -1.35 -7.72
N SER A 61 -1.86 -2.09 -7.05
CA SER A 61 -1.20 -1.62 -5.83
C SER A 61 -0.34 -0.40 -6.12
N ALA A 62 0.49 -0.42 -7.17
CA ALA A 62 1.35 0.70 -7.53
C ALA A 62 0.56 1.99 -7.82
N VAL A 63 -0.54 1.88 -8.57
CA VAL A 63 -1.42 3.02 -8.86
C VAL A 63 -2.07 3.57 -7.59
N ALA A 64 -2.58 2.70 -6.72
CA ALA A 64 -3.19 3.10 -5.46
C ALA A 64 -2.15 3.75 -4.51
N ILE A 65 -0.95 3.19 -4.44
CA ILE A 65 0.16 3.71 -3.64
C ILE A 65 0.53 5.11 -4.09
N TYR A 66 0.72 5.32 -5.39
CA TYR A 66 1.07 6.63 -5.95
C TYR A 66 0.06 7.72 -5.56
N ARG A 67 -1.23 7.41 -5.61
CA ARG A 67 -2.29 8.34 -5.23
C ARG A 67 -2.29 8.64 -3.73
N LYS A 68 -2.08 7.63 -2.88
CA LYS A 68 -2.06 7.82 -1.41
C LYS A 68 -0.77 8.45 -0.89
N ALA A 69 0.38 8.17 -1.49
CA ALA A 69 1.66 8.75 -1.09
C ALA A 69 1.63 10.29 -1.14
N LYS A 70 0.98 10.87 -2.16
CA LYS A 70 0.77 12.33 -2.24
C LYS A 70 -0.07 12.88 -1.08
N ARG A 71 -1.02 12.11 -0.55
CA ARG A 71 -1.84 12.53 0.59
C ARG A 71 -1.02 12.51 1.88
N PHE A 72 -0.28 11.43 2.13
CA PHE A 72 0.56 11.33 3.33
C PHE A 72 1.70 12.35 3.34
N GLY A 73 2.26 12.71 2.19
CA GLY A 73 3.23 13.80 2.09
C GLY A 73 2.69 15.14 2.57
N LYS A 74 1.40 15.44 2.30
CA LYS A 74 0.73 16.64 2.82
C LYS A 74 0.51 16.56 4.34
N GLU A 75 -0.01 15.42 4.82
CA GLU A 75 -0.23 15.19 6.26
C GLU A 75 1.09 15.29 7.06
N TYR A 76 2.22 14.88 6.48
CA TYR A 76 3.54 15.04 7.09
C TYR A 76 3.95 16.52 7.20
N GLN A 77 3.81 17.30 6.12
CA GLN A 77 4.14 18.73 6.12
C GLN A 77 3.30 19.54 7.11
N GLU A 78 2.05 19.15 7.37
CA GLU A 78 1.20 19.78 8.38
C GLU A 78 1.69 19.57 9.82
N ILE A 79 2.40 18.47 10.11
CA ILE A 79 2.98 18.20 11.43
C ILE A 79 4.31 18.96 11.61
N GLU A 80 5.09 19.08 10.53
CA GLU A 80 6.40 19.72 10.54
C GLU A 80 6.31 21.27 10.54
N GLY A 81 5.32 21.83 9.83
CA GLY A 81 5.20 23.26 9.53
C GLY A 81 5.81 23.62 8.16
N PRO A 82 5.56 24.83 7.61
CA PRO A 82 6.03 25.19 6.27
C PRO A 82 7.55 25.01 6.14
N GLN A 83 7.96 24.14 5.22
CA GLN A 83 9.37 23.92 4.88
C GLN A 83 9.97 25.22 4.35
N LYS A 84 11.04 25.72 4.99
CA LYS A 84 11.92 26.68 4.31
C LYS A 84 12.62 25.92 3.18
N PRO A 85 12.62 26.47 1.94
CA PRO A 85 13.38 25.86 0.85
C PRO A 85 14.85 25.81 1.25
N VAL A 86 15.47 24.63 1.07
CA VAL A 86 16.90 24.40 1.22
C VAL A 86 17.61 24.92 -0.03
#